data_AF-A0A0R3W448-F1
#
_entry.id   AF-A0A0R3W448-F1
#
_cell.length_a   1.000
_cell.length_b   1.000
_cell.length_c   1.000
_cell.angle_alpha   90.00
_cell.angle_beta   90.00
_cell.angle_gamma   90.00
#
_symmetry.space_group_name_H-M   'P 1'
#
loop_
_entity.id
_entity.type
_entity.pdbx_description
1 polymer ?
#
loop_
_entity_poly.entity_id
_entity_poly.type
_entity_poly.pdbx_seq_one_letter_code
_entity_poly.pdbx_strand_id
1 'polypeptide(L)'
;MQVLRHEEFVEGCKAACNGPYDGKWSKTMIGYGPEDNHFVLELTYNYGIGSYRHGNDFVGIHIHCPELYRRIASDSTLPKIEHEGFLEVSDPAGYRFFIHNEKASSHDPVRKLELASANIHRSIDYWSEKCGMKLLESSDKHALFNYGEGQCQLQLTLAKQPIDRGQAYGRVAFSCPRNQLPSLQEKMDKEGETVLTRLVSLETPGKATVEVIILADPDGHEICFVGDEAFCSLSQVDPKADELLAVAMAEDHSDSWFQKRGGKKAQNLEVEWSISSWCRLVNVDPAVVWLVVRFAGFEHIAMVPEVLPWPAPTSLVGFILGVSSLLTIDCTLLSYTPFFSILSPFLLIAIFVSLLFLVSYGFLPCAVEFFSSYATRGRDLDPRGYRRNLSIAFCLGGVFLFGLLLTFHASKELSNSRAIWPFGIYLAFLAFFHWSEFFVSALTSPSRAGVDLYLLDHSPEYLGAMALSFIEYWLEVLFWPAKVTFLWINLTGLLICIAGEAFRKMAMLTAADNFSHYVEHTWRREHHLVRKGVYAWCRHPAYVGWFFWSLGTQLLLVNPLCSFVYPLAAYFFFHDRVYSEERSLVAFFGDAYRSYQNEVPTGLPFIHGYVEPAVRASTR
;
A
#
# COMPACT_ATOMS: atom_id res chain seq x y z
N MET A 1 -22.80 27.68 -2.04
CA MET A 1 -23.26 26.55 -2.87
C MET A 1 -24.37 25.83 -2.14
N GLN A 2 -25.14 25.02 -2.86
CA GLN A 2 -26.22 24.16 -2.34
C GLN A 2 -25.89 22.70 -2.66
N VAL A 3 -26.45 21.75 -1.90
CA VAL A 3 -26.36 20.33 -2.21
C VAL A 3 -27.34 20.01 -3.34
N LEU A 4 -26.85 19.37 -4.40
CA LEU A 4 -27.64 19.04 -5.58
C LEU A 4 -28.12 17.60 -5.53
N ARG A 5 -27.24 16.68 -5.11
CA ARG A 5 -27.54 15.25 -4.88
C ARG A 5 -26.48 14.65 -3.97
N HIS A 6 -26.87 13.63 -3.23
CA HIS A 6 -26.00 12.85 -2.34
C HIS A 6 -26.23 11.37 -2.56
N GLU A 7 -25.15 10.60 -2.67
CA GLU A 7 -25.14 9.17 -2.96
C GLU A 7 -24.18 8.44 -2.02
N GLU A 8 -24.63 7.32 -1.46
CA GLU A 8 -23.84 6.44 -0.59
C GLU A 8 -23.49 5.15 -1.32
N PHE A 9 -22.24 4.72 -1.20
CA PHE A 9 -21.71 3.54 -1.85
C PHE A 9 -21.04 2.63 -0.82
N VAL A 10 -21.37 1.34 -0.89
CA VAL A 10 -20.83 0.33 0.04
C VAL A 10 -19.54 -0.32 -0.46
N GLU A 11 -19.21 -0.14 -1.73
CA GLU A 11 -18.04 -0.70 -2.41
C GLU A 11 -17.33 0.39 -3.23
N GLY A 12 -16.02 0.22 -3.46
CA GLY A 12 -15.25 1.10 -4.33
C GLY A 12 -15.79 1.21 -5.76
N CYS A 13 -15.50 2.32 -6.44
CA CYS A 13 -16.01 2.55 -7.79
C CYS A 13 -15.19 1.82 -8.87
N LYS A 14 -15.86 1.19 -9.86
CA LYS A 14 -15.21 0.52 -11.01
C LYS A 14 -14.30 1.44 -11.83
N ALA A 15 -14.56 2.74 -11.86
CA ALA A 15 -13.72 3.74 -12.53
C ALA A 15 -12.82 4.52 -11.54
N ALA A 16 -12.62 4.01 -10.33
CA ALA A 16 -11.87 4.65 -9.25
C ALA A 16 -12.30 6.10 -9.01
N CYS A 17 -13.60 6.41 -9.10
CA CYS A 17 -14.13 7.76 -8.86
C CYS A 17 -13.81 8.27 -7.46
N ASN A 18 -13.68 7.37 -6.49
CA ASN A 18 -13.34 7.70 -5.12
C ASN A 18 -11.84 7.61 -4.82
N GLY A 19 -10.99 7.44 -5.84
CA GLY A 19 -9.56 7.18 -5.70
C GLY A 19 -9.25 5.69 -5.52
N PRO A 20 -8.06 5.33 -5.03
CA PRO A 20 -7.61 3.93 -4.89
C PRO A 20 -8.23 3.19 -3.69
N TYR A 21 -9.37 3.65 -3.17
CA TYR A 21 -9.96 3.14 -1.93
C TYR A 21 -11.14 2.22 -2.24
N ASP A 22 -11.27 1.13 -1.48
CA ASP A 22 -12.26 0.06 -1.69
C ASP A 22 -13.35 0.01 -0.61
N GLY A 23 -13.26 0.90 0.40
CA GLY A 23 -14.23 1.00 1.48
C GLY A 23 -15.50 1.76 1.13
N LYS A 24 -16.41 1.86 2.11
CA LYS A 24 -17.60 2.71 2.03
C LYS A 24 -17.19 4.15 1.69
N TRP A 25 -17.92 4.77 0.77
CA TRP A 25 -17.68 6.17 0.40
C TRP A 25 -18.99 6.85 0.01
N SER A 26 -18.98 8.18 0.03
CA SER A 26 -20.11 8.99 -0.39
C SER A 26 -19.69 9.98 -1.46
N LYS A 27 -20.66 10.35 -2.29
CA LYS A 27 -20.54 11.38 -3.31
C LYS A 27 -21.58 12.46 -3.04
N THR A 28 -21.13 13.70 -2.92
CA THR A 28 -22.01 14.85 -2.72
C THR A 28 -21.72 15.90 -3.78
N MET A 29 -22.69 16.17 -4.65
CA MET A 29 -22.57 17.23 -5.65
C MET A 29 -23.01 18.55 -5.04
N ILE A 30 -22.17 19.58 -5.15
CA ILE A 30 -22.50 20.93 -4.70
C ILE A 30 -22.25 21.95 -5.80
N GLY A 31 -23.11 22.97 -5.88
CA GLY A 31 -22.99 24.00 -6.91
C GLY A 31 -23.79 25.27 -6.61
N TYR A 32 -23.77 26.21 -7.56
CA TYR A 32 -24.65 27.38 -7.53
C TYR A 32 -25.99 27.16 -8.26
N GLY A 33 -26.13 26.04 -8.97
CA GLY A 33 -27.34 25.60 -9.64
C GLY A 33 -27.20 24.18 -10.19
N PRO A 34 -28.16 23.71 -10.99
CA PRO A 34 -28.19 22.35 -11.56
C PRO A 34 -26.95 22.03 -12.41
N GLU A 35 -26.54 20.76 -12.40
CA GLU A 35 -25.36 20.25 -13.14
C GLU A 35 -25.49 20.42 -14.66
N ASP A 36 -26.72 20.48 -15.20
CA ASP A 36 -27.01 20.67 -16.63
C ASP A 36 -26.43 21.98 -17.19
N ASN A 37 -26.27 23.01 -16.34
CA ASN A 37 -25.83 24.34 -16.77
C ASN A 37 -24.88 25.05 -15.80
N HIS A 38 -24.34 24.33 -14.81
CA HIS A 38 -23.33 24.84 -13.87
C HIS A 38 -22.15 23.89 -13.79
N PHE A 39 -20.96 24.43 -13.63
CA PHE A 39 -19.81 23.69 -13.17
C PHE A 39 -19.92 23.48 -11.67
N VAL A 40 -19.94 22.22 -11.26
CA VAL A 40 -20.20 21.80 -9.87
C VAL A 40 -18.99 21.09 -9.28
N LEU A 41 -18.97 20.96 -7.97
CA LEU A 41 -17.94 20.22 -7.25
C LEU A 41 -18.51 18.88 -6.80
N GLU A 42 -17.85 17.80 -7.22
CA GLU A 42 -18.09 16.46 -6.71
C GLU A 42 -17.24 16.26 -5.44
N LEU A 43 -17.86 16.29 -4.27
CA LEU A 43 -17.19 15.99 -3.01
C LEU A 43 -17.22 14.48 -2.78
N THR A 44 -16.04 13.86 -2.71
CA THR A 44 -15.89 12.44 -2.39
C THR A 44 -15.37 12.28 -0.97
N TYR A 45 -16.12 11.56 -0.14
CA TYR A 45 -15.72 11.22 1.23
C TYR A 45 -15.56 9.70 1.36
N ASN A 46 -14.33 9.25 1.62
CA ASN A 46 -14.06 7.84 1.90
C ASN A 46 -14.10 7.62 3.41
N TYR A 47 -15.03 6.78 3.88
CA TYR A 47 -15.19 6.52 5.31
C TYR A 47 -13.92 5.87 5.87
N GLY A 48 -13.46 6.37 7.02
CA GLY A 48 -12.19 5.95 7.62
C GLY A 48 -10.94 6.58 7.01
N ILE A 49 -11.06 7.49 6.03
CA ILE A 49 -9.96 8.31 5.51
C ILE A 49 -10.09 9.76 5.98
N GLY A 50 -9.21 10.18 6.90
CA GLY A 50 -9.35 11.47 7.60
C GLY A 50 -8.72 12.68 6.90
N SER A 51 -7.87 12.45 5.89
CA SER A 51 -7.14 13.50 5.16
C SER A 51 -6.47 12.94 3.91
N TYR A 52 -6.25 13.80 2.91
CA TYR A 52 -5.51 13.48 1.69
C TYR A 52 -4.30 14.43 1.56
N ARG A 53 -3.13 13.88 1.23
CA ARG A 53 -1.91 14.68 0.97
C ARG A 53 -2.10 15.54 -0.28
N HIS A 54 -2.00 16.86 -0.16
CA HIS A 54 -2.08 17.74 -1.33
C HIS A 54 -0.81 17.70 -2.18
N GLY A 55 -1.03 17.75 -3.49
CA GLY A 55 0.00 17.97 -4.51
C GLY A 55 0.23 19.45 -4.80
N ASN A 56 0.90 19.75 -5.91
CA ASN A 56 0.99 21.08 -6.52
C ASN A 56 0.32 21.14 -7.90
N ASP A 57 -0.37 20.06 -8.28
CA ASP A 57 -1.07 19.84 -9.54
C ASP A 57 -2.36 20.67 -9.63
N PHE A 58 -3.14 20.73 -8.55
CA PHE A 58 -4.32 21.58 -8.45
C PHE A 58 -3.92 22.99 -8.00
N VAL A 59 -4.14 23.98 -8.87
CA VAL A 59 -3.84 25.38 -8.53
C VAL A 59 -4.99 26.01 -7.78
N GLY A 60 -6.21 25.91 -8.31
CA GLY A 60 -7.41 26.38 -7.61
C GLY A 60 -8.63 26.59 -8.50
N ILE A 61 -9.74 26.97 -7.88
CA ILE A 61 -10.99 27.30 -8.57
C ILE A 61 -11.28 28.79 -8.43
N HIS A 62 -11.61 29.46 -9.53
CA HIS A 62 -11.95 30.88 -9.54
C HIS A 62 -13.47 31.08 -9.52
N ILE A 63 -13.94 31.87 -8.55
CA ILE A 63 -15.35 32.18 -8.36
C ILE A 63 -15.54 33.70 -8.46
N HIS A 64 -16.41 34.14 -9.39
CA HIS A 64 -16.73 35.55 -9.60
C HIS A 64 -18.05 35.88 -8.91
N CYS A 65 -17.96 36.36 -7.67
CA CYS A 65 -19.13 36.64 -6.84
C CYS A 65 -18.84 37.79 -5.86
N PRO A 66 -19.26 39.03 -6.17
CA PRO A 66 -19.01 40.20 -5.33
C PRO A 66 -19.64 40.09 -3.93
N GLU A 67 -20.77 39.39 -3.81
CA GLU A 67 -21.41 39.11 -2.52
C GLU A 67 -20.55 38.19 -1.66
N LEU A 68 -20.00 37.12 -2.24
CA LEU A 68 -19.11 36.19 -1.54
C LEU A 68 -17.79 36.87 -1.17
N TYR A 69 -17.21 37.64 -2.10
CA TYR A 69 -16.03 38.46 -1.85
C TYR A 69 -16.21 39.34 -0.62
N ARG A 70 -17.31 40.12 -0.56
CA ARG A 70 -17.61 41.00 0.58
C ARG A 70 -17.77 40.25 1.89
N ARG A 71 -18.44 39.09 1.88
CA ARG A 71 -18.61 38.25 3.07
C ARG A 71 -17.25 37.78 3.60
N ILE A 72 -16.42 37.21 2.73
CA ILE A 72 -15.07 36.73 3.09
C ILE A 72 -14.18 37.88 3.54
N ALA A 73 -14.19 39.01 2.83
CA ALA A 73 -13.44 40.20 3.20
C ALA A 73 -13.81 40.69 4.62
N SER A 74 -15.10 40.71 4.95
CA SER A 74 -15.60 41.15 6.25
C SER A 74 -15.37 40.16 7.40
N ASP A 75 -15.13 38.88 7.10
CA ASP A 75 -14.95 37.85 8.12
C ASP A 75 -13.50 37.82 8.61
N SER A 76 -13.26 38.33 9.83
CA SER A 76 -11.92 38.34 10.44
C SER A 76 -11.45 36.98 10.96
N THR A 77 -12.34 35.98 11.03
CA THR A 77 -12.03 34.65 11.55
C THR A 77 -11.51 33.69 10.48
N LEU A 78 -11.80 33.97 9.20
CA LEU A 78 -11.42 33.12 8.08
C LEU A 78 -10.02 33.48 7.55
N PRO A 79 -9.04 32.53 7.55
CA PRO A 79 -7.74 32.76 6.94
C PRO A 79 -7.86 33.04 5.45
N LYS A 80 -7.28 34.15 5.00
CA LYS A 80 -7.33 34.61 3.61
C LYS A 80 -6.07 35.39 3.24
N ILE A 81 -5.71 35.34 1.97
CA ILE A 81 -4.63 36.15 1.39
C ILE A 81 -5.26 37.13 0.40
N GLU A 82 -4.98 38.42 0.59
CA GLU A 82 -5.49 39.47 -0.29
C GLU A 82 -4.52 39.70 -1.44
N HIS A 83 -5.04 39.59 -2.66
CA HIS A 83 -4.34 39.93 -3.89
C HIS A 83 -5.04 41.10 -4.58
N GLU A 84 -4.38 41.72 -5.55
CA GLU A 84 -5.03 42.72 -6.39
C GLU A 84 -6.16 42.07 -7.21
N GLY A 85 -7.42 42.41 -6.89
CA GLY A 85 -8.62 41.95 -7.62
C GLY A 85 -9.31 40.70 -7.07
N PHE A 86 -8.65 39.89 -6.22
CA PHE A 86 -9.25 38.67 -5.66
C PHE A 86 -8.73 38.31 -4.25
N LEU A 87 -9.49 37.48 -3.55
CA LEU A 87 -9.11 36.86 -2.29
C LEU A 87 -8.77 35.40 -2.52
N GLU A 88 -7.63 34.94 -2.04
CA GLU A 88 -7.29 33.52 -1.97
C GLU A 88 -7.71 32.97 -0.61
N VAL A 89 -8.52 31.92 -0.64
CA VAL A 89 -8.99 31.19 0.55
C VAL A 89 -8.81 29.69 0.35
N SER A 90 -8.59 28.97 1.44
CA SER A 90 -8.60 27.50 1.43
C SER A 90 -9.86 26.98 2.11
N ASP A 91 -10.44 25.92 1.56
CA ASP A 91 -11.48 25.18 2.26
C ASP A 91 -10.91 24.38 3.46
N PRO A 92 -11.75 23.73 4.28
CA PRO A 92 -11.28 22.93 5.41
C PRO A 92 -10.36 21.76 5.03
N ALA A 93 -10.39 21.29 3.78
CA ALA A 93 -9.55 20.20 3.30
C ALA A 93 -8.22 20.68 2.70
N GLY A 94 -8.07 21.99 2.42
CA GLY A 94 -6.85 22.62 1.90
C GLY A 94 -6.92 23.03 0.42
N TYR A 95 -8.05 22.81 -0.28
CA TYR A 95 -8.23 23.23 -1.66
C TYR A 95 -8.37 24.75 -1.77
N ARG A 96 -7.65 25.35 -2.72
CA ARG A 96 -7.64 26.80 -2.94
C ARG A 96 -8.78 27.27 -3.82
N PHE A 97 -9.38 28.38 -3.40
CA PHE A 97 -10.39 29.13 -4.13
C PHE A 97 -9.96 30.59 -4.27
N PHE A 98 -10.09 31.12 -5.47
CA PHE A 98 -9.82 32.51 -5.80
C PHE A 98 -11.13 33.24 -6.01
N ILE A 99 -11.49 34.11 -5.06
CA ILE A 99 -12.78 34.79 -5.03
C ILE A 99 -12.59 36.20 -5.60
N HIS A 100 -13.17 36.45 -6.77
CA HIS A 100 -13.03 37.71 -7.50
C HIS A 100 -14.14 38.69 -7.10
N ASN A 101 -13.80 39.97 -6.94
CA ASN A 101 -14.77 41.05 -6.70
C ASN A 101 -15.44 41.52 -8.00
N GLU A 102 -15.64 40.61 -8.93
CA GLU A 102 -16.26 40.86 -10.22
C GLU A 102 -17.52 40.02 -10.35
N LYS A 103 -18.52 40.57 -11.02
CA LYS A 103 -19.72 39.80 -11.34
C LYS A 103 -19.40 38.82 -12.47
N ALA A 104 -19.81 37.57 -12.30
CA ALA A 104 -19.70 36.58 -13.38
C ALA A 104 -20.35 37.09 -14.67
N SER A 105 -19.68 36.86 -15.80
CA SER A 105 -20.20 37.16 -17.14
C SER A 105 -21.32 36.21 -17.57
N SER A 106 -21.48 35.08 -16.86
CA SER A 106 -22.54 34.09 -17.05
C SER A 106 -23.38 33.92 -15.78
N HIS A 107 -24.41 33.08 -15.86
CA HIS A 107 -25.22 32.70 -14.69
C HIS A 107 -24.44 31.89 -13.65
N ASP A 108 -23.38 31.16 -14.03
CA ASP A 108 -22.56 30.38 -13.11
C ASP A 108 -21.39 31.20 -12.55
N PRO A 109 -21.31 31.39 -11.21
CA PRO A 109 -20.19 32.05 -10.55
C PRO A 109 -18.86 31.31 -10.68
N VAL A 110 -18.85 29.98 -10.89
CA VAL A 110 -17.61 29.22 -11.08
C VAL A 110 -17.12 29.45 -12.50
N ARG A 111 -15.95 30.10 -12.65
CA ARG A 111 -15.47 30.58 -13.95
C ARG A 111 -14.28 29.83 -14.48
N LYS A 112 -13.42 29.33 -13.61
CA LYS A 112 -12.14 28.77 -14.02
C LYS A 112 -11.67 27.68 -13.08
N LEU A 113 -11.24 26.57 -13.64
CA LEU A 113 -10.40 25.57 -12.99
C LEU A 113 -8.95 25.81 -13.43
N GLU A 114 -8.03 25.96 -12.49
CA GLU A 114 -6.61 26.13 -12.77
C GLU A 114 -5.81 24.90 -12.32
N LEU A 115 -5.05 24.31 -13.26
CA LEU A 115 -4.16 23.16 -13.04
C LEU A 115 -2.72 23.52 -13.44
N ALA A 116 -1.75 22.87 -12.82
CA ALA A 116 -0.34 23.05 -13.15
C ALA A 116 0.05 22.21 -14.37
N SER A 117 0.95 22.70 -15.21
CA SER A 117 1.50 21.94 -16.35
C SER A 117 3.02 22.02 -16.38
N ALA A 118 3.71 20.93 -16.68
CA ALA A 118 5.16 20.93 -16.83
C ALA A 118 5.59 21.46 -18.21
N ASN A 119 4.69 21.43 -19.20
CA ASN A 119 4.96 21.87 -20.57
C ASN A 119 3.69 22.38 -21.26
N ILE A 120 3.54 23.70 -21.32
CA ILE A 120 2.37 24.36 -21.92
C ILE A 120 2.16 23.95 -23.38
N HIS A 121 3.21 23.79 -24.19
CA HIS A 121 3.05 23.40 -25.59
C HIS A 121 2.50 21.98 -25.74
N ARG A 122 2.99 21.03 -24.94
CA ARG A 122 2.48 19.65 -24.94
C ARG A 122 1.03 19.59 -24.45
N SER A 123 0.68 20.40 -23.46
CA SER A 123 -0.69 20.44 -22.95
C SER A 123 -1.64 21.16 -23.90
N ILE A 124 -1.20 22.18 -24.67
CA ILE A 124 -2.00 22.76 -25.75
C ILE A 124 -2.33 21.71 -26.80
N ASP A 125 -1.34 20.95 -27.27
CA ASP A 125 -1.57 19.85 -28.22
C ASP A 125 -2.59 18.84 -27.69
N TYR A 126 -2.45 18.42 -26.43
CA TYR A 126 -3.38 17.47 -25.81
C TYR A 126 -4.80 18.03 -25.66
N TRP A 127 -4.95 19.20 -25.03
CA TRP A 127 -6.26 19.74 -24.67
C TRP A 127 -7.01 20.36 -25.87
N SER A 128 -6.29 21.00 -26.79
CA SER A 128 -6.85 21.57 -28.01
C SER A 128 -7.05 20.51 -29.10
N GLU A 129 -5.96 19.89 -29.57
CA GLU A 129 -6.01 19.05 -30.77
C GLU A 129 -6.61 17.68 -30.48
N LYS A 130 -6.34 17.11 -29.29
CA LYS A 130 -6.80 15.76 -28.94
C LYS A 130 -8.17 15.77 -28.28
N CYS A 131 -8.35 16.59 -27.23
CA CYS A 131 -9.62 16.70 -26.49
C CYS A 131 -10.62 17.68 -27.11
N GLY A 132 -10.22 18.52 -28.07
CA GLY A 132 -11.13 19.39 -28.82
C GLY A 132 -11.54 20.68 -28.10
N MET A 133 -10.84 21.10 -27.05
CA MET A 133 -11.12 22.40 -26.43
C MET A 133 -10.62 23.53 -27.32
N LYS A 134 -11.34 24.65 -27.35
CA LYS A 134 -10.87 25.86 -28.03
C LYS A 134 -9.84 26.57 -27.17
N LEU A 135 -8.63 26.75 -27.70
CA LEU A 135 -7.62 27.64 -27.12
C LEU A 135 -8.08 29.10 -27.24
N LEU A 136 -8.19 29.80 -26.11
CA LEU A 136 -8.62 31.20 -26.02
C LEU A 136 -7.43 32.15 -25.92
N GLU A 137 -6.47 31.81 -25.07
CA GLU A 137 -5.27 32.58 -24.79
C GLU A 137 -4.11 31.63 -24.49
N SER A 138 -2.90 31.98 -24.90
CA SER A 138 -1.69 31.23 -24.54
C SER A 138 -0.47 32.13 -24.45
N SER A 139 0.44 31.76 -23.56
CA SER A 139 1.80 32.30 -23.44
C SER A 139 2.76 31.17 -23.08
N ASP A 140 4.05 31.47 -22.95
CA ASP A 140 5.05 30.50 -22.46
C ASP A 140 4.77 29.99 -21.03
N LYS A 141 3.91 30.69 -20.28
CA LYS A 141 3.63 30.41 -18.87
C LYS A 141 2.23 29.88 -18.60
N HIS A 142 1.28 30.02 -19.51
CA HIS A 142 -0.07 29.54 -19.30
C HIS A 142 -0.84 29.35 -20.61
N ALA A 143 -1.89 28.54 -20.59
CA ALA A 143 -2.85 28.40 -21.66
C ALA A 143 -4.27 28.32 -21.09
N LEU A 144 -5.23 28.95 -21.76
CA LEU A 144 -6.63 29.03 -21.35
C LEU A 144 -7.52 28.40 -22.42
N PHE A 145 -8.37 27.48 -22.00
CA PHE A 145 -9.21 26.66 -22.87
C PHE A 145 -10.69 26.76 -22.50
N ASN A 146 -11.56 26.51 -23.47
CA ASN A 146 -12.99 26.43 -23.26
C ASN A 146 -13.68 25.55 -24.33
N TYR A 147 -14.76 24.86 -23.97
CA TYR A 147 -15.64 24.19 -24.94
C TYR A 147 -16.77 25.10 -25.46
N GLY A 148 -17.32 25.99 -24.63
CA GLY A 148 -18.48 26.81 -24.99
C GLY A 148 -18.51 28.16 -24.29
N GLU A 149 -18.98 29.21 -24.97
CA GLU A 149 -19.11 30.54 -24.37
C GLU A 149 -19.94 30.48 -23.09
N GLY A 150 -19.46 31.15 -22.03
CA GLY A 150 -20.11 31.14 -20.72
C GLY A 150 -19.83 29.90 -19.85
N GLN A 151 -19.26 28.81 -20.37
CA GLN A 151 -18.86 27.66 -19.54
C GLN A 151 -17.62 27.97 -18.67
N CYS A 152 -17.35 27.10 -17.69
CA CYS A 152 -16.13 27.14 -16.88
C CYS A 152 -14.91 26.87 -17.77
N GLN A 153 -13.89 27.70 -17.65
CA GLN A 153 -12.66 27.62 -18.42
C GLN A 153 -11.65 26.71 -17.72
N LEU A 154 -10.79 26.05 -18.49
CA LEU A 154 -9.62 25.35 -17.97
C LEU A 154 -8.38 26.21 -18.22
N GLN A 155 -7.66 26.58 -17.16
CA GLN A 155 -6.36 27.21 -17.28
C GLN A 155 -5.27 26.23 -16.87
N LEU A 156 -4.26 26.10 -17.72
CA LEU A 156 -3.03 25.40 -17.41
C LEU A 156 -1.93 26.42 -17.17
N THR A 157 -1.27 26.35 -16.02
CA THR A 157 -0.22 27.28 -15.61
C THR A 157 1.10 26.52 -15.45
N LEU A 158 2.19 27.04 -16.03
CA LEU A 158 3.49 26.41 -16.00
C LEU A 158 3.96 26.24 -14.56
N ALA A 159 4.21 24.99 -14.17
CA ALA A 159 4.61 24.63 -12.83
C ALA A 159 6.03 25.16 -12.54
N LYS A 160 6.23 25.78 -11.38
CA LYS A 160 7.56 26.24 -10.93
C LYS A 160 8.45 25.09 -10.45
N GLN A 161 7.84 23.95 -10.16
CA GLN A 161 8.47 22.73 -9.66
C GLN A 161 7.87 21.54 -10.42
N PRO A 162 8.55 20.38 -10.47
CA PRO A 162 7.95 19.16 -10.99
C PRO A 162 6.56 18.92 -10.37
N ILE A 163 5.62 18.46 -11.19
CA ILE A 163 4.24 18.22 -10.75
C ILE A 163 4.21 17.00 -9.82
N ASP A 164 3.68 17.20 -8.62
CA ASP A 164 3.34 16.19 -7.63
C ASP A 164 1.83 16.20 -7.48
N ARG A 165 1.16 15.10 -7.85
CA ARG A 165 -0.30 14.96 -7.77
C ARG A 165 -0.80 14.74 -6.34
N GLY A 166 0.07 14.37 -5.40
CA GLY A 166 -0.37 14.03 -4.05
C GLY A 166 -1.30 12.82 -4.00
N GLN A 167 -2.16 12.78 -2.99
CA GLN A 167 -3.31 11.88 -2.85
C GLN A 167 -4.64 12.64 -2.94
N ALA A 168 -4.60 13.97 -2.83
CA ALA A 168 -5.75 14.85 -2.91
C ALA A 168 -6.05 15.30 -4.34
N TYR A 169 -5.38 14.71 -5.35
CA TYR A 169 -5.65 15.02 -6.75
C TYR A 169 -7.12 14.76 -7.06
N GLY A 170 -7.67 15.67 -7.85
CA GLY A 170 -9.02 15.53 -8.37
C GLY A 170 -9.03 14.89 -9.76
N ARG A 171 -10.26 14.80 -10.26
CA ARG A 171 -10.59 14.50 -11.65
C ARG A 171 -11.54 15.58 -12.15
N VAL A 172 -11.27 16.10 -13.35
CA VAL A 172 -12.23 16.97 -14.04
C VAL A 172 -13.12 16.11 -14.95
N ALA A 173 -14.42 16.41 -15.00
CA ALA A 173 -15.36 15.66 -15.82
C ALA A 173 -15.99 16.55 -16.90
N PHE A 174 -16.13 15.99 -18.10
CA PHE A 174 -16.79 16.58 -19.25
C PHE A 174 -17.81 15.60 -19.78
N SER A 175 -18.96 16.08 -20.24
CA SER A 175 -19.88 15.25 -21.01
C SER A 175 -19.65 15.42 -22.51
N CYS A 176 -19.90 14.38 -23.28
CA CYS A 176 -19.99 14.42 -24.73
C CYS A 176 -21.07 13.42 -25.18
N PRO A 177 -21.64 13.57 -26.40
CA PRO A 177 -22.59 12.58 -26.91
C PRO A 177 -22.01 11.16 -26.79
N ARG A 178 -22.78 10.21 -26.26
CA ARG A 178 -22.32 8.84 -25.96
C ARG A 178 -21.58 8.19 -27.14
N ASN A 179 -22.03 8.44 -28.36
CA ASN A 179 -21.43 7.88 -29.58
C ASN A 179 -20.01 8.40 -29.89
N GLN A 180 -19.56 9.48 -29.24
CA GLN A 180 -18.21 10.03 -29.39
C GLN A 180 -17.19 9.35 -28.48
N LEU A 181 -17.61 8.73 -27.37
CA LEU A 181 -16.69 8.08 -26.42
C LEU A 181 -15.79 7.00 -27.08
N PRO A 182 -16.31 6.09 -27.93
CA PRO A 182 -15.45 5.10 -28.59
C PRO A 182 -14.44 5.75 -29.55
N SER A 183 -14.87 6.78 -30.27
CA SER A 183 -14.01 7.52 -31.21
C SER A 183 -12.90 8.28 -30.48
N LEU A 184 -13.22 8.85 -29.32
CA LEU A 184 -12.25 9.52 -28.46
C LEU A 184 -11.22 8.52 -27.91
N GLN A 185 -11.66 7.35 -27.45
CA GLN A 185 -10.75 6.30 -26.99
C GLN A 185 -9.82 5.83 -28.11
N GLU A 186 -10.35 5.54 -29.30
CA GLU A 186 -9.55 5.12 -30.45
C GLU A 186 -8.52 6.19 -30.86
N LYS A 187 -8.91 7.47 -30.80
CA LYS A 187 -7.99 8.59 -31.04
C LYS A 187 -6.86 8.62 -30.01
N MET A 188 -7.16 8.47 -28.72
CA MET A 188 -6.15 8.45 -27.66
C MET A 188 -5.21 7.24 -27.78
N ASP A 189 -5.75 6.06 -28.09
CA ASP A 189 -4.96 4.85 -28.33
C ASP A 189 -4.00 5.02 -29.52
N LYS A 190 -4.48 5.62 -30.63
CA LYS A 190 -3.69 5.87 -31.84
C LYS A 190 -2.56 6.87 -31.62
N GLU A 191 -2.81 7.91 -30.84
CA GLU A 191 -1.82 8.95 -30.51
C GLU A 191 -0.87 8.52 -29.37
N GLY A 192 -1.07 7.33 -28.79
CA GLY A 192 -0.25 6.81 -27.69
C GLY A 192 -0.44 7.57 -26.37
N GLU A 193 -1.60 8.20 -26.18
CA GLU A 193 -1.95 8.92 -24.96
C GLU A 193 -2.46 7.98 -23.86
N THR A 194 -2.44 8.47 -22.62
CA THR A 194 -2.78 7.63 -21.46
C THR A 194 -4.30 7.50 -21.28
N VAL A 195 -4.83 6.30 -21.51
CA VAL A 195 -6.20 5.92 -21.15
C VAL A 195 -6.17 5.23 -19.78
N LEU A 196 -6.72 5.88 -18.74
CA LEU A 196 -6.80 5.38 -17.37
C LEU A 196 -7.85 4.26 -17.20
N THR A 197 -9.04 4.49 -17.75
CA THR A 197 -10.12 3.52 -17.73
C THR A 197 -10.74 3.52 -19.11
N ARG A 198 -10.68 2.38 -19.78
CA ARG A 198 -11.37 2.19 -21.04
C ARG A 198 -12.87 2.25 -20.84
N LEU A 199 -13.61 2.41 -21.93
CA LEU A 199 -15.05 2.56 -21.96
C LEU A 199 -15.72 1.53 -21.05
N VAL A 200 -16.37 2.03 -19.99
CA VAL A 200 -17.00 1.21 -18.95
C VAL A 200 -18.34 1.81 -18.56
N SER A 201 -19.31 0.95 -18.27
CA SER A 201 -20.60 1.34 -17.72
C SER A 201 -20.53 1.40 -16.19
N LEU A 202 -20.98 2.52 -15.62
CA LEU A 202 -21.08 2.76 -14.20
C LEU A 202 -22.53 2.80 -13.77
N GLU A 203 -22.84 2.05 -12.72
CA GLU A 203 -24.15 2.01 -12.10
C GLU A 203 -24.14 2.90 -10.86
N THR A 204 -25.17 3.74 -10.72
CA THR A 204 -25.47 4.45 -9.48
C THR A 204 -26.79 3.91 -8.94
N PRO A 205 -26.87 3.48 -7.67
CA PRO A 205 -28.07 2.87 -7.11
C PRO A 205 -29.33 3.73 -7.34
N GLY A 206 -30.33 3.15 -8.01
CA GLY A 206 -31.60 3.81 -8.30
C GLY A 206 -31.55 4.90 -9.37
N LYS A 207 -30.44 5.06 -10.11
CA LYS A 207 -30.27 6.08 -11.16
C LYS A 207 -29.82 5.47 -12.49
N ALA A 208 -29.74 6.32 -13.51
CA ALA A 208 -29.32 5.92 -14.85
C ALA A 208 -27.87 5.40 -14.87
N THR A 209 -27.65 4.30 -15.59
CA THR A 209 -26.31 3.80 -15.90
C THR A 209 -25.64 4.72 -16.90
N VAL A 210 -24.45 5.21 -16.58
CA VAL A 210 -23.65 6.08 -17.46
C VAL A 210 -22.47 5.31 -18.04
N GLU A 211 -21.98 5.75 -19.20
CA GLU A 211 -20.72 5.25 -19.75
C GLU A 211 -19.65 6.31 -19.65
N VAL A 212 -18.45 5.89 -19.26
CA VAL A 212 -17.30 6.79 -19.11
C VAL A 212 -16.06 6.21 -19.75
N ILE A 213 -15.17 7.11 -20.17
CA ILE A 213 -13.74 6.84 -20.33
C ILE A 213 -12.99 7.75 -19.38
N ILE A 214 -11.91 7.26 -18.78
CA ILE A 214 -11.03 8.07 -17.95
C ILE A 214 -9.69 8.18 -18.66
N LEU A 215 -9.19 9.39 -18.84
CA LEU A 215 -7.91 9.71 -19.46
C LEU A 215 -6.97 10.33 -18.44
N ALA A 216 -5.67 10.29 -18.73
CA ALA A 216 -4.67 11.12 -18.07
C ALA A 216 -4.03 12.03 -19.11
N ASP A 217 -3.96 13.33 -18.79
CA ASP A 217 -3.24 14.29 -19.60
C ASP A 217 -1.70 14.09 -19.49
N PRO A 218 -0.89 14.84 -20.26
CA PRO A 218 0.57 14.71 -20.25
C PRO A 218 1.25 14.86 -18.89
N ASP A 219 0.58 15.53 -17.95
CA ASP A 219 1.03 15.84 -16.60
C ASP A 219 0.35 14.91 -15.56
N GLY A 220 -0.48 13.96 -16.00
CA GLY A 220 -1.17 12.99 -15.17
C GLY A 220 -2.49 13.48 -14.58
N HIS A 221 -3.03 14.61 -15.05
CA HIS A 221 -4.35 15.09 -14.64
C HIS A 221 -5.44 14.15 -15.14
N GLU A 222 -6.29 13.66 -14.23
CA GLU A 222 -7.36 12.75 -14.60
C GLU A 222 -8.55 13.48 -15.21
N ILE A 223 -9.08 12.91 -16.28
CA ILE A 223 -10.19 13.47 -17.06
C ILE A 223 -11.25 12.38 -17.24
N CYS A 224 -12.48 12.64 -16.81
CA CYS A 224 -13.63 11.79 -17.13
C CYS A 224 -14.36 12.37 -18.34
N PHE A 225 -14.51 11.59 -19.41
CA PHE A 225 -15.53 11.86 -20.42
C PHE A 225 -16.71 10.93 -20.21
N VAL A 226 -17.90 11.50 -19.98
CA VAL A 226 -19.14 10.77 -19.73
C VAL A 226 -20.13 10.96 -20.88
N GLY A 227 -20.94 9.94 -21.18
CA GLY A 227 -22.02 10.02 -22.15
C GLY A 227 -23.14 10.94 -21.67
N ASP A 228 -23.35 12.04 -22.37
CA ASP A 228 -24.21 13.17 -21.99
C ASP A 228 -25.66 12.75 -21.73
N GLU A 229 -26.22 11.90 -22.59
CA GLU A 229 -27.65 11.55 -22.55
C GLU A 229 -28.03 10.84 -21.23
N ALA A 230 -27.18 9.91 -20.78
CA ALA A 230 -27.37 9.21 -19.52
C ALA A 230 -26.96 10.08 -18.32
N PHE A 231 -25.93 10.93 -18.49
CA PHE A 231 -25.48 11.85 -17.45
C PHE A 231 -26.57 12.85 -17.07
N CYS A 232 -27.25 13.47 -18.03
CA CYS A 232 -28.39 14.37 -17.75
C CYS A 232 -29.48 13.70 -16.93
N SER A 233 -29.71 12.40 -17.12
CA SER A 233 -30.68 11.65 -16.31
C SER A 233 -30.17 11.36 -14.89
N LEU A 234 -28.86 11.11 -14.74
CA LEU A 234 -28.19 10.85 -13.47
C LEU A 234 -28.07 12.11 -12.59
N SER A 235 -27.82 13.26 -13.22
CA SER A 235 -27.43 14.52 -12.59
C SER A 235 -28.59 15.41 -12.16
N GLN A 236 -29.82 14.89 -12.19
CA GLN A 236 -31.00 15.63 -11.76
C GLN A 236 -30.89 16.00 -10.27
N VAL A 237 -31.25 17.26 -9.97
CA VAL A 237 -31.25 17.79 -8.60
C VAL A 237 -32.26 17.01 -7.77
N ASP A 238 -31.80 16.46 -6.66
CA ASP A 238 -32.64 15.74 -5.70
C ASP A 238 -33.16 16.72 -4.62
N PRO A 239 -34.48 16.95 -4.53
CA PRO A 239 -35.06 17.82 -3.50
C PRO A 239 -34.79 17.37 -2.07
N LYS A 240 -34.38 16.11 -1.87
CA LYS A 240 -34.04 15.53 -0.55
C LYS A 240 -32.53 15.47 -0.30
N ALA A 241 -31.70 16.02 -1.16
CA ALA A 241 -30.25 15.87 -1.05
C ALA A 241 -29.68 16.34 0.29
N ASP A 242 -30.16 17.46 0.82
CA ASP A 242 -29.76 17.96 2.14
C ASP A 242 -30.18 17.02 3.28
N GLU A 243 -31.37 16.44 3.21
CA GLU A 243 -31.87 15.47 4.20
C GLU A 243 -31.02 14.19 4.17
N LEU A 244 -30.73 13.67 2.97
CA LEU A 244 -29.90 12.47 2.80
C LEU A 244 -28.48 12.67 3.33
N LEU A 245 -27.86 13.81 3.02
CA LEU A 245 -26.52 14.16 3.52
C LEU A 245 -26.55 14.30 5.06
N ALA A 246 -27.57 14.96 5.62
CA ALA A 246 -27.68 15.12 7.07
C ALA A 246 -27.83 13.78 7.80
N VAL A 247 -28.60 12.84 7.23
CA VAL A 247 -28.72 11.47 7.77
C VAL A 247 -27.37 10.76 7.71
N ALA A 248 -26.69 10.78 6.56
CA ALA A 248 -25.37 10.15 6.41
C ALA A 248 -24.33 10.71 7.40
N MET A 249 -24.30 12.03 7.59
CA MET A 249 -23.42 12.68 8.56
C MET A 249 -23.76 12.31 10.01
N ALA A 250 -25.03 12.11 10.35
CA ALA A 250 -25.45 11.70 11.69
C ALA A 250 -25.09 10.23 11.99
N GLU A 251 -25.13 9.37 10.97
CA GLU A 251 -24.73 7.96 11.04
C GLU A 251 -23.21 7.77 10.97
N ASP A 252 -22.45 8.78 10.53
CA ASP A 252 -20.99 8.69 10.50
C ASP A 252 -20.39 8.69 11.91
N HIS A 253 -19.64 7.63 12.21
CA HIS A 253 -18.94 7.47 13.48
C HIS A 253 -17.41 7.50 13.30
N SER A 254 -16.93 7.93 12.13
CA SER A 254 -15.50 7.98 11.77
C SER A 254 -14.67 8.79 12.77
N ASP A 255 -15.15 9.94 13.24
CA ASP A 255 -14.43 10.74 14.24
C ASP A 255 -14.24 9.98 15.57
N SER A 256 -15.28 9.30 16.03
CA SER A 256 -15.19 8.47 17.24
C SER A 256 -14.24 7.28 17.03
N TRP A 257 -14.20 6.73 15.82
CA TRP A 257 -13.31 5.66 15.41
C TRP A 257 -11.84 6.13 15.40
N PHE A 258 -11.56 7.32 14.85
CA PHE A 258 -10.23 7.94 14.87
C PHE A 258 -9.76 8.30 16.28
N GLN A 259 -10.66 8.85 17.12
CA GLN A 259 -10.35 9.18 18.52
C GLN A 259 -9.99 7.92 19.33
N LYS A 260 -10.74 6.81 19.15
CA LYS A 260 -10.45 5.52 19.80
C LYS A 260 -9.14 4.89 19.34
N ARG A 261 -8.65 5.22 18.14
CA ARG A 261 -7.41 4.68 17.56
C ARG A 261 -6.21 5.64 17.63
N GLY A 262 -6.24 6.63 18.54
CA GLY A 262 -5.07 7.46 18.84
C GLY A 262 -4.90 8.70 17.97
N GLY A 263 -5.96 9.09 17.23
CA GLY A 263 -6.19 10.44 16.70
C GLY A 263 -4.98 11.12 16.05
N LYS A 264 -4.65 10.76 14.81
CA LYS A 264 -3.77 11.57 13.97
C LYS A 264 -4.22 11.58 12.51
N LYS A 265 -4.68 12.76 12.05
CA LYS A 265 -4.61 13.15 10.64
C LYS A 265 -3.13 13.36 10.31
N ALA A 266 -2.61 12.65 9.32
CA ALA A 266 -1.19 12.68 8.99
C ALA A 266 -0.88 13.88 8.07
N GLN A 267 0.13 14.66 8.43
CA GLN A 267 0.66 15.80 7.67
C GLN A 267 1.82 15.36 6.74
N ASN A 268 1.90 16.02 5.58
CA ASN A 268 2.90 15.98 4.49
C ASN A 268 4.39 15.85 4.90
N LEU A 269 5.27 15.24 4.07
CA LEU A 269 6.29 15.85 3.16
C LEU A 269 7.48 14.92 2.79
N GLU A 270 8.35 15.36 1.82
CA GLU A 270 9.68 14.89 1.24
C GLU A 270 9.85 14.32 -0.24
N VAL A 271 11.09 14.02 -0.67
CA VAL A 271 11.58 13.87 -2.08
C VAL A 271 12.27 12.49 -2.32
N GLU A 272 13.36 12.25 -3.10
CA GLU A 272 14.03 10.91 -3.38
C GLU A 272 15.61 10.83 -3.24
N TRP A 273 16.20 9.63 -2.98
CA TRP A 273 17.67 9.30 -2.88
C TRP A 273 18.11 8.05 -3.70
N SER A 274 19.42 7.66 -3.80
CA SER A 274 19.97 6.43 -4.48
C SER A 274 21.06 5.61 -3.72
N ILE A 275 21.24 4.30 -4.04
CA ILE A 275 22.15 3.30 -3.36
C ILE A 275 23.61 3.73 -3.38
N SER A 276 24.05 4.32 -4.49
CA SER A 276 25.45 4.75 -4.66
C SER A 276 25.86 5.83 -3.66
N SER A 277 24.88 6.59 -3.14
CA SER A 277 25.09 7.62 -2.13
C SER A 277 25.11 7.04 -0.71
N TRP A 278 24.34 5.98 -0.45
CA TRP A 278 24.32 5.27 0.84
C TRP A 278 25.61 4.47 1.10
N CYS A 279 26.11 3.73 0.10
CA CYS A 279 27.31 2.88 0.27
C CYS A 279 28.58 3.68 0.61
N ARG A 280 28.71 4.90 0.06
CA ARG A 280 29.80 5.84 0.39
C ARG A 280 29.75 6.35 1.83
N LEU A 281 28.56 6.35 2.44
CA LEU A 281 28.28 6.95 3.73
C LEU A 281 28.56 5.99 4.91
N VAL A 282 28.26 4.69 4.72
CA VAL A 282 28.49 3.64 5.72
C VAL A 282 29.81 2.88 5.52
N ASN A 283 30.63 3.30 4.55
CA ASN A 283 31.93 2.69 4.22
C ASN A 283 31.83 1.17 3.97
N VAL A 284 30.71 0.75 3.36
CA VAL A 284 30.47 -0.62 2.93
C VAL A 284 30.63 -0.65 1.42
N ASP A 285 31.50 -1.51 0.92
CA ASP A 285 31.71 -1.68 -0.51
C ASP A 285 30.38 -2.09 -1.17
N PRO A 286 29.89 -1.35 -2.18
CA PRO A 286 28.72 -1.75 -2.98
C PRO A 286 28.80 -3.20 -3.48
N ALA A 287 30.00 -3.72 -3.71
CA ALA A 287 30.24 -5.10 -4.11
C ALA A 287 29.84 -6.11 -3.03
N VAL A 288 29.92 -5.78 -1.73
CA VAL A 288 29.50 -6.66 -0.62
C VAL A 288 27.97 -6.76 -0.55
N VAL A 289 27.26 -5.66 -0.80
CA VAL A 289 25.78 -5.66 -0.92
C VAL A 289 25.35 -6.51 -2.11
N TRP A 290 26.05 -6.38 -3.24
CA TRP A 290 25.85 -7.23 -4.42
C TRP A 290 26.28 -8.69 -4.22
N LEU A 291 27.27 -8.95 -3.35
CA LEU A 291 27.74 -10.30 -3.02
C LEU A 291 26.70 -11.07 -2.21
N VAL A 292 25.99 -10.42 -1.28
CA VAL A 292 24.86 -11.01 -0.53
C VAL A 292 23.69 -11.32 -1.46
N VAL A 293 23.40 -10.42 -2.41
CA VAL A 293 22.40 -10.66 -3.46
C VAL A 293 22.83 -11.85 -4.34
N ARG A 294 24.10 -11.95 -4.75
CA ARG A 294 24.59 -13.07 -5.56
C ARG A 294 24.65 -14.41 -4.82
N PHE A 295 25.12 -14.45 -3.56
CA PHE A 295 25.25 -15.70 -2.79
C PHE A 295 23.92 -16.37 -2.46
N ALA A 296 22.83 -15.61 -2.44
CA ALA A 296 21.48 -16.12 -2.20
C ALA A 296 20.75 -16.57 -3.50
N GLY A 297 21.47 -16.68 -4.63
CA GLY A 297 20.93 -17.22 -5.89
C GLY A 297 20.10 -16.21 -6.70
N PHE A 298 20.27 -14.92 -6.46
CA PHE A 298 19.46 -13.85 -7.06
C PHE A 298 20.06 -13.24 -8.34
N GLU A 299 20.61 -14.06 -9.24
CA GLU A 299 21.29 -13.59 -10.45
C GLU A 299 20.34 -12.97 -11.50
N HIS A 300 19.02 -13.11 -11.34
CA HIS A 300 18.00 -12.57 -12.24
C HIS A 300 17.28 -11.31 -11.74
N ILE A 301 17.72 -10.68 -10.65
CA ILE A 301 17.07 -9.45 -10.17
C ILE A 301 17.55 -8.24 -11.00
N ALA A 302 16.93 -8.07 -12.16
CA ALA A 302 17.02 -6.87 -12.98
C ALA A 302 16.08 -5.73 -12.49
N MET A 303 15.53 -5.84 -11.27
CA MET A 303 14.48 -4.95 -10.75
C MET A 303 14.65 -4.58 -9.27
N VAL A 304 15.87 -4.52 -8.73
CA VAL A 304 16.07 -3.64 -7.57
C VAL A 304 16.33 -2.26 -8.17
N PRO A 305 15.54 -1.22 -7.86
CA PRO A 305 15.88 0.13 -8.26
C PRO A 305 17.34 0.41 -7.88
N GLU A 306 18.05 1.30 -8.60
CA GLU A 306 19.40 1.76 -8.21
C GLU A 306 19.42 2.47 -6.82
N VAL A 307 18.31 2.41 -6.09
CA VAL A 307 17.97 2.98 -4.79
C VAL A 307 17.31 1.89 -3.93
N LEU A 308 17.87 1.56 -2.76
CA LEU A 308 17.20 0.72 -1.79
C LEU A 308 16.17 1.59 -1.06
N PRO A 309 14.92 1.14 -0.95
CA PRO A 309 13.87 1.91 -0.30
C PRO A 309 14.15 2.02 1.20
N TRP A 310 14.05 3.21 1.79
CA TRP A 310 14.40 3.48 3.20
C TRP A 310 13.95 2.43 4.25
N PRO A 311 12.74 1.84 4.17
CA PRO A 311 12.31 0.78 5.10
C PRO A 311 13.19 -0.47 5.10
N ALA A 312 13.80 -0.84 3.96
CA ALA A 312 14.62 -2.05 3.83
C ALA A 312 16.00 -1.91 4.51
N PRO A 313 16.83 -0.88 4.24
CA PRO A 313 18.08 -0.65 4.95
C PRO A 313 17.88 -0.48 6.45
N THR A 314 16.81 0.17 6.90
CA THR A 314 16.55 0.38 8.33
C THR A 314 16.21 -0.92 9.05
N SER A 315 15.40 -1.79 8.44
CA SER A 315 15.16 -3.14 8.95
C SER A 315 16.45 -3.97 8.98
N LEU A 316 17.25 -3.94 7.91
CA LEU A 316 18.52 -4.67 7.85
C LEU A 316 19.49 -4.20 8.94
N VAL A 317 19.65 -2.89 9.12
CA VAL A 317 20.48 -2.30 10.18
C VAL A 317 19.99 -2.73 11.55
N GLY A 318 18.68 -2.63 11.82
CA GLY A 318 18.10 -3.07 13.08
C GLY A 318 18.43 -4.53 13.37
N PHE A 319 18.19 -5.42 12.41
CA PHE A 319 18.48 -6.85 12.53
C PHE A 319 19.96 -7.14 12.81
N ILE A 320 20.88 -6.53 12.05
CA ILE A 320 22.33 -6.69 12.26
C ILE A 320 22.75 -6.16 13.62
N LEU A 321 22.24 -5.00 14.06
CA LEU A 321 22.54 -4.45 15.39
C LEU A 321 22.04 -5.38 16.51
N GLY A 322 20.87 -5.98 16.34
CA GLY A 322 20.34 -7.01 17.25
C GLY A 322 21.30 -8.21 17.37
N VAL A 323 21.78 -8.71 16.23
CA VAL A 323 22.77 -9.80 16.18
C VAL A 323 24.08 -9.36 16.83
N SER A 324 24.68 -8.26 16.40
CA SER A 324 25.99 -7.82 16.89
C SER A 324 25.98 -7.50 18.38
N SER A 325 24.92 -6.86 18.89
CA SER A 325 24.80 -6.54 20.31
C SER A 325 24.76 -7.79 21.18
N LEU A 326 23.92 -8.76 20.84
CA LEU A 326 23.81 -10.00 21.60
C LEU A 326 25.08 -10.86 21.48
N LEU A 327 25.75 -10.86 20.32
CA LEU A 327 27.04 -11.54 20.14
C LEU A 327 28.13 -10.95 21.02
N THR A 328 28.17 -9.62 21.11
CA THR A 328 29.15 -8.90 21.92
C THR A 328 28.94 -9.19 23.40
N ILE A 329 27.68 -9.21 23.86
CA ILE A 329 27.33 -9.58 25.23
C ILE A 329 27.78 -11.01 25.53
N ASP A 330 27.49 -11.97 24.66
CA ASP A 330 27.87 -13.38 24.82
C ASP A 330 29.40 -13.55 24.93
N CYS A 331 30.16 -12.97 24.01
CA CYS A 331 31.63 -12.98 24.04
C CYS A 331 32.20 -12.34 25.32
N THR A 332 31.59 -11.25 25.79
CA THR A 332 32.00 -10.57 27.02
C THR A 332 31.73 -11.46 28.22
N LEU A 333 30.54 -12.03 28.36
CA LEU A 333 30.17 -12.89 29.48
C LEU A 333 30.98 -14.19 29.52
N LEU A 334 31.25 -14.81 28.37
CA LEU A 334 32.15 -15.96 28.26
C LEU A 334 33.58 -15.64 28.72
N SER A 335 34.02 -14.39 28.59
CA SER A 335 35.34 -13.93 29.04
C SER A 335 35.42 -13.69 30.56
N TYR A 336 34.27 -13.45 31.23
CA TYR A 336 34.22 -13.12 32.65
C TYR A 336 33.66 -14.23 33.55
N THR A 337 33.02 -15.25 32.98
CA THR A 337 32.46 -16.38 33.75
C THR A 337 32.80 -17.71 33.11
N PRO A 338 33.52 -18.63 33.79
CA PRO A 338 33.75 -19.98 33.28
C PRO A 338 32.50 -20.88 33.34
N PHE A 339 31.38 -20.38 33.88
CA PHE A 339 30.11 -21.09 34.00
C PHE A 339 28.95 -20.14 33.74
N PHE A 340 28.08 -20.51 32.78
CA PHE A 340 26.75 -19.93 32.59
C PHE A 340 25.91 -20.22 33.86
N SER A 341 25.99 -19.35 34.88
CA SER A 341 25.14 -19.47 36.08
C SER A 341 23.71 -19.02 35.79
N ILE A 342 22.73 -19.42 36.61
CA ILE A 342 21.32 -19.00 36.51
C ILE A 342 21.13 -17.47 36.46
N LEU A 343 22.10 -16.68 36.95
CA LEU A 343 22.06 -15.22 36.86
C LEU A 343 22.46 -14.66 35.48
N SER A 344 23.24 -15.39 34.67
CA SER A 344 23.76 -14.89 33.41
C SER A 344 22.65 -14.53 32.40
N PRO A 345 21.55 -15.29 32.23
CA PRO A 345 20.49 -14.94 31.28
C PRO A 345 19.73 -13.67 31.67
N PHE A 346 19.52 -13.42 32.97
CA PHE A 346 18.85 -12.20 33.43
C PHE A 346 19.70 -10.95 33.18
N LEU A 347 21.01 -11.04 33.41
CA LEU A 347 21.95 -9.96 33.10
C LEU A 347 22.04 -9.73 31.58
N LEU A 348 22.03 -10.82 30.79
CA LEU A 348 22.05 -10.79 29.33
C LEU A 348 20.83 -10.07 28.77
N ILE A 349 19.64 -10.38 29.29
CA ILE A 349 18.38 -9.70 28.95
C ILE A 349 18.43 -8.22 29.36
N ALA A 350 18.87 -7.91 30.59
CA ALA A 350 18.92 -6.52 31.07
C ALA A 350 19.87 -5.65 30.23
N ILE A 351 21.05 -6.16 29.86
CA ILE A 351 22.01 -5.44 28.99
C ILE A 351 21.45 -5.33 27.57
N PHE A 352 20.83 -6.40 27.03
CA PHE A 352 20.22 -6.38 25.71
C PHE A 352 19.07 -5.35 25.61
N VAL A 353 18.19 -5.28 26.62
CA VAL A 353 17.12 -4.29 26.72
C VAL A 353 17.68 -2.87 26.89
N SER A 354 18.75 -2.72 27.68
CA SER A 354 19.43 -1.43 27.85
C SER A 354 20.08 -0.94 26.55
N LEU A 355 20.67 -1.85 25.77
CA LEU A 355 21.21 -1.57 24.44
C LEU A 355 20.11 -1.29 23.42
N LEU A 356 19.00 -2.01 23.45
CA LEU A 356 17.83 -1.70 22.63
C LEU A 356 17.35 -0.28 22.92
N PHE A 357 17.30 0.12 24.20
CA PHE A 357 16.92 1.48 24.59
C PHE A 357 17.97 2.51 24.13
N LEU A 358 19.27 2.24 24.37
CA LEU A 358 20.36 3.13 23.97
C LEU A 358 20.43 3.31 22.44
N VAL A 359 20.25 2.25 21.66
CA VAL A 359 20.24 2.27 20.20
C VAL A 359 18.98 2.98 19.71
N SER A 360 17.79 2.55 20.13
CA SER A 360 16.52 3.06 19.60
C SER A 360 16.18 4.48 20.06
N TYR A 361 16.66 4.90 21.23
CA TYR A 361 16.33 6.19 21.86
C TYR A 361 17.53 7.11 22.14
N GLY A 362 18.78 6.61 22.04
CA GLY A 362 19.99 7.41 22.29
C GLY A 362 20.80 7.70 21.04
N PHE A 363 21.46 6.69 20.47
CA PHE A 363 22.43 6.86 19.39
C PHE A 363 21.78 7.16 18.04
N LEU A 364 20.67 6.48 17.75
CA LEU A 364 20.09 6.51 16.41
C LEU A 364 19.22 7.75 16.11
N PRO A 365 18.54 8.40 17.08
CA PRO A 365 18.00 9.75 16.87
C PRO A 365 19.08 10.76 16.48
N CYS A 366 20.26 10.71 17.11
CA CYS A 366 21.38 11.57 16.76
C CYS A 366 21.98 11.22 15.39
N ALA A 367 22.07 9.93 15.04
CA ALA A 367 22.49 9.51 13.70
C ALA A 367 21.47 9.93 12.64
N VAL A 368 20.17 9.78 12.91
CA VAL A 368 19.08 10.23 12.03
C VAL A 368 19.08 11.74 11.90
N GLU A 369 19.26 12.52 12.98
CA GLU A 369 19.38 13.98 12.90
C GLU A 369 20.62 14.41 12.10
N PHE A 370 21.76 13.76 12.32
CA PHE A 370 23.00 13.99 11.58
C PHE A 370 22.85 13.69 10.08
N PHE A 371 22.24 12.55 9.75
CA PHE A 371 21.95 12.15 8.37
C PHE A 371 20.71 12.82 7.79
N SER A 372 19.82 13.42 8.59
CA SER A 372 18.62 14.13 8.14
C SER A 372 18.96 15.36 7.32
N SER A 373 20.11 16.01 7.57
CA SER A 373 20.59 17.11 6.72
C SER A 373 20.82 16.68 5.26
N TYR A 374 21.08 15.39 5.02
CA TYR A 374 21.19 14.80 3.69
C TYR A 374 19.93 14.03 3.29
N ALA A 375 19.21 13.36 4.21
CA ALA A 375 18.04 12.51 3.93
C ALA A 375 16.72 13.24 3.65
N THR A 376 16.71 14.58 3.60
CA THR A 376 15.54 15.45 3.26
C THR A 376 14.98 15.28 1.85
N ARG A 377 15.36 14.21 1.16
CA ARG A 377 14.79 13.80 -0.12
C ARG A 377 14.14 12.41 -0.01
N GLY A 378 13.06 12.22 0.78
CA GLY A 378 12.33 10.92 0.89
C GLY A 378 11.00 10.94 1.65
N ARG A 379 9.77 11.17 1.09
CA ARG A 379 8.56 11.50 1.95
C ARG A 379 8.33 10.60 3.16
N ASP A 380 8.03 11.27 4.28
CA ASP A 380 7.42 10.83 5.54
C ASP A 380 8.30 9.97 6.46
N LEU A 381 9.33 10.59 7.03
CA LEU A 381 9.83 10.18 8.35
C LEU A 381 8.73 10.42 9.42
N ASP A 382 7.81 9.46 9.63
CA ASP A 382 7.27 9.30 10.99
C ASP A 382 8.40 8.72 11.83
N PRO A 383 8.99 9.51 12.75
CA PRO A 383 10.09 9.02 13.57
C PRO A 383 9.62 7.83 14.42
N ARG A 384 8.30 7.69 14.67
CA ARG A 384 7.74 6.51 15.34
C ARG A 384 7.70 5.28 14.42
N GLY A 385 7.23 5.38 13.18
CA GLY A 385 7.25 4.28 12.21
C GLY A 385 8.66 3.72 11.99
N TYR A 386 9.63 4.60 11.82
CA TYR A 386 11.06 4.26 11.74
C TYR A 386 11.56 3.55 13.02
N ARG A 387 11.37 4.17 14.19
CA ARG A 387 11.81 3.58 15.47
C ARG A 387 11.16 2.23 15.72
N ARG A 388 9.89 2.08 15.36
CA ARG A 388 9.14 0.83 15.49
C ARG A 388 9.70 -0.25 14.56
N ASN A 389 9.96 0.07 13.29
CA ASN A 389 10.59 -0.85 12.34
C ASN A 389 11.95 -1.34 12.86
N LEU A 390 12.82 -0.40 13.25
CA LEU A 390 14.14 -0.72 13.80
C LEU A 390 14.04 -1.56 15.08
N SER A 391 13.16 -1.19 16.01
CA SER A 391 13.00 -1.92 17.28
C SER A 391 12.54 -3.35 17.04
N ILE A 392 11.56 -3.55 16.15
CA ILE A 392 11.10 -4.89 15.76
C ILE A 392 12.24 -5.68 15.12
N ALA A 393 12.93 -5.10 14.13
CA ALA A 393 14.05 -5.76 13.46
C ALA A 393 15.21 -6.10 14.42
N PHE A 394 15.54 -5.21 15.35
CA PHE A 394 16.55 -5.42 16.40
C PHE A 394 16.15 -6.57 17.32
N CYS A 395 14.90 -6.59 17.79
CA CYS A 395 14.38 -7.68 18.60
C CYS A 395 14.43 -9.02 17.84
N LEU A 396 14.01 -9.03 16.57
CA LEU A 396 14.08 -10.23 15.72
C LEU A 396 15.53 -10.69 15.50
N GLY A 397 16.47 -9.77 15.25
CA GLY A 397 17.90 -10.09 15.15
C GLY A 397 18.48 -10.66 16.45
N GLY A 398 18.04 -10.13 17.59
CA GLY A 398 18.36 -10.67 18.91
C GLY A 398 17.81 -12.08 19.12
N VAL A 399 16.53 -12.32 18.85
CA VAL A 399 15.91 -13.66 18.95
C VAL A 399 16.60 -14.65 18.00
N PHE A 400 16.93 -14.20 16.79
CA PHE A 400 17.65 -15.00 15.80
C PHE A 400 19.00 -15.47 16.36
N LEU A 401 19.84 -14.54 16.82
CA LEU A 401 21.13 -14.91 17.39
C LEU A 401 20.98 -15.69 18.69
N PHE A 402 20.01 -15.38 19.54
CA PHE A 402 19.74 -16.15 20.76
C PHE A 402 19.45 -17.62 20.43
N GLY A 403 18.64 -17.88 19.41
CA GLY A 403 18.39 -19.24 18.91
C GLY A 403 19.67 -19.94 18.42
N LEU A 404 20.53 -19.24 17.68
CA LEU A 404 21.82 -19.77 17.24
C LEU A 404 22.79 -20.04 18.41
N LEU A 405 22.84 -19.13 19.39
CA LEU A 405 23.66 -19.29 20.60
C LEU A 405 23.17 -20.46 21.45
N LEU A 406 21.85 -20.62 21.62
CA LEU A 406 21.28 -21.81 22.29
C LEU A 406 21.71 -23.10 21.59
N THR A 407 21.66 -23.12 20.26
CA THR A 407 22.10 -24.26 19.46
C THR A 407 23.59 -24.54 19.63
N PHE A 408 24.42 -23.50 19.56
CA PHE A 408 25.87 -23.61 19.68
C PHE A 408 26.31 -24.01 21.09
N HIS A 409 25.74 -23.42 22.14
CA HIS A 409 26.03 -23.78 23.53
C HIS A 409 25.54 -25.19 23.86
N ALA A 410 24.36 -25.58 23.36
CA ALA A 410 23.88 -26.95 23.45
C ALA A 410 24.89 -27.92 22.84
N SER A 411 25.53 -27.59 21.72
CA SER A 411 26.55 -28.47 21.11
C SER A 411 27.79 -28.70 22.00
N LYS A 412 28.03 -27.83 22.99
CA LYS A 412 29.16 -27.90 23.92
C LYS A 412 28.83 -28.55 25.26
N GLU A 413 27.58 -28.51 25.71
CA GLU A 413 27.16 -28.98 27.04
C GLU A 413 26.46 -30.35 26.99
N LEU A 414 26.95 -31.34 27.75
CA LEU A 414 26.68 -32.77 27.49
C LEU A 414 25.33 -33.29 28.05
N SER A 415 24.68 -32.59 28.99
CA SER A 415 23.56 -33.17 29.75
C SER A 415 22.22 -33.15 29.00
N ASN A 416 21.90 -32.10 28.23
CA ASN A 416 20.62 -31.96 27.50
C ASN A 416 20.75 -31.31 26.11
N SER A 417 21.95 -31.33 25.52
CA SER A 417 22.26 -30.79 24.18
C SER A 417 21.17 -31.05 23.12
N ARG A 418 20.71 -32.31 23.05
CA ARG A 418 19.76 -32.78 22.04
C ARG A 418 18.35 -32.22 22.17
N ALA A 419 17.99 -31.73 23.36
CA ALA A 419 16.70 -31.07 23.60
C ALA A 419 16.74 -29.56 23.31
N ILE A 420 17.92 -28.94 23.32
CA ILE A 420 18.03 -27.48 23.26
C ILE A 420 18.30 -27.02 21.83
N TRP A 421 19.15 -27.73 21.08
CA TRP A 421 19.50 -27.31 19.72
C TRP A 421 18.31 -27.23 18.74
N PRO A 422 17.31 -28.14 18.73
CA PRO A 422 16.20 -28.04 17.78
C PRO A 422 15.31 -26.83 18.11
N PHE A 423 15.12 -26.54 19.40
CA PHE A 423 14.39 -25.37 19.86
C PHE A 423 15.13 -24.07 19.55
N GLY A 424 16.45 -24.04 19.72
CA GLY A 424 17.29 -22.92 19.32
C GLY A 424 17.17 -22.62 17.82
N ILE A 425 17.29 -23.64 16.97
CA ILE A 425 17.10 -23.50 15.52
C ILE A 425 15.66 -23.07 15.18
N TYR A 426 14.65 -23.61 15.86
CA TYR A 426 13.26 -23.18 15.69
C TYR A 426 13.10 -21.67 15.94
N LEU A 427 13.66 -21.15 17.04
CA LEU A 427 13.58 -19.71 17.36
C LEU A 427 14.29 -18.86 16.29
N ALA A 428 15.43 -19.35 15.79
CA ALA A 428 16.13 -18.68 14.70
C ALA A 428 15.28 -18.64 13.42
N PHE A 429 14.65 -19.75 13.01
CA PHE A 429 13.77 -19.76 11.84
C PHE A 429 12.53 -18.88 12.03
N LEU A 430 11.92 -18.88 13.21
CA LEU A 430 10.77 -18.04 13.49
C LEU A 430 11.11 -16.56 13.35
N ALA A 431 12.23 -16.12 13.96
CA ALA A 431 12.68 -14.74 13.87
C ALA A 431 13.07 -14.35 12.44
N PHE A 432 13.77 -15.25 11.73
CA PHE A 432 14.19 -15.03 10.35
C PHE A 432 12.99 -14.98 9.39
N PHE A 433 11.98 -15.82 9.58
CA PHE A 433 10.75 -15.81 8.79
C PHE A 433 10.06 -14.44 8.85
N HIS A 434 9.80 -13.95 10.06
CA HIS A 434 9.13 -12.65 10.26
C HIS A 434 9.96 -11.48 9.74
N TRP A 435 11.29 -11.49 9.98
CA TRP A 435 12.16 -10.43 9.48
C TRP A 435 12.25 -10.44 7.95
N SER A 436 12.46 -11.61 7.34
CA SER A 436 12.63 -11.73 5.89
C SER A 436 11.34 -11.47 5.13
N GLU A 437 10.16 -11.73 5.72
CA GLU A 437 8.87 -11.30 5.17
C GLU A 437 8.83 -9.79 4.96
N PHE A 438 9.08 -9.02 6.01
CA PHE A 438 9.14 -7.56 5.90
C PHE A 438 10.23 -7.13 4.93
N PHE A 439 11.45 -7.67 5.07
CA PHE A 439 12.61 -7.24 4.30
C PHE A 439 12.41 -7.45 2.79
N VAL A 440 11.99 -8.64 2.36
CA VAL A 440 11.75 -8.94 0.94
C VAL A 440 10.59 -8.14 0.38
N SER A 441 9.54 -7.91 1.18
CA SER A 441 8.39 -7.12 0.77
C SER A 441 8.73 -5.64 0.65
N ALA A 442 9.55 -5.11 1.55
CA ALA A 442 10.05 -3.75 1.46
C ALA A 442 10.94 -3.56 0.23
N LEU A 443 11.71 -4.57 -0.18
CA LEU A 443 12.51 -4.53 -1.41
C LEU A 443 11.66 -4.55 -2.68
N THR A 444 10.60 -5.35 -2.70
CA THR A 444 9.79 -5.60 -3.89
C THR A 444 8.61 -4.65 -4.06
N SER A 445 8.05 -4.15 -2.95
CA SER A 445 6.94 -3.20 -2.91
C SER A 445 7.18 -2.09 -1.88
N PRO A 446 8.13 -1.17 -2.14
CA PRO A 446 8.54 -0.11 -1.20
C PRO A 446 7.40 0.75 -0.66
N SER A 447 6.44 1.08 -1.52
CA SER A 447 5.31 1.97 -1.23
C SER A 447 4.35 1.39 -0.19
N ARG A 448 4.39 0.07 0.04
CA ARG A 448 3.53 -0.67 0.97
C ARG A 448 4.26 -1.14 2.24
N ALA A 449 5.51 -0.72 2.45
CA ALA A 449 6.38 -1.23 3.52
C ALA A 449 5.97 -0.75 4.93
N GLY A 450 4.89 -1.31 5.46
CA GLY A 450 4.41 -1.14 6.83
C GLY A 450 4.95 -2.22 7.79
N VAL A 451 4.98 -1.94 9.10
CA VAL A 451 5.47 -2.93 10.09
C VAL A 451 4.54 -4.15 10.23
N ASP A 452 3.31 -4.05 9.74
CA ASP A 452 2.37 -5.17 9.68
C ASP A 452 2.89 -6.30 8.76
N LEU A 453 3.78 -5.98 7.81
CA LEU A 453 4.44 -6.96 6.95
C LEU A 453 5.42 -7.88 7.70
N TYR A 454 5.78 -7.58 8.95
CA TYR A 454 6.50 -8.54 9.80
C TYR A 454 5.62 -9.73 10.19
N LEU A 455 4.29 -9.63 10.01
CA LEU A 455 3.33 -10.71 10.31
C LEU A 455 3.36 -11.19 11.77
N LEU A 456 3.70 -10.32 12.72
CA LEU A 456 3.77 -10.67 14.14
C LEU A 456 2.38 -10.80 14.77
N ASP A 457 1.44 -9.94 14.35
CA ASP A 457 0.06 -9.89 14.86
C ASP A 457 -0.90 -10.57 13.87
N HIS A 458 -0.60 -11.82 13.49
CA HIS A 458 -1.39 -12.58 12.50
C HIS A 458 -2.85 -12.78 12.94
N SER A 459 -3.03 -13.42 14.10
CA SER A 459 -4.32 -13.66 14.74
C SER A 459 -4.11 -14.31 16.14
N PRO A 460 -5.11 -14.29 17.02
CA PRO A 460 -5.07 -15.03 18.29
C PRO A 460 -4.82 -16.53 18.10
N GLU A 461 -5.32 -17.12 17.00
CA GLU A 461 -5.15 -18.54 16.66
C GLU A 461 -3.70 -18.86 16.32
N TYR A 462 -3.00 -17.97 15.61
CA TYR A 462 -1.57 -18.10 15.34
C TYR A 462 -0.74 -18.10 16.63
N LEU A 463 -1.01 -17.15 17.53
CA LEU A 463 -0.35 -17.09 18.85
C LEU A 463 -0.67 -18.34 19.69
N GLY A 464 -1.91 -18.82 19.63
CA GLY A 464 -2.34 -20.06 20.27
C GLY A 464 -1.60 -21.29 19.74
N ALA A 465 -1.44 -21.41 18.42
CA ALA A 465 -0.69 -22.50 17.79
C ALA A 465 0.79 -22.47 18.21
N MET A 466 1.41 -21.30 18.19
CA MET A 466 2.79 -21.12 18.66
C MET A 466 2.96 -21.52 20.12
N ALA A 467 2.07 -21.03 21.01
CA ALA A 467 2.08 -21.41 22.42
C ALA A 467 1.89 -22.91 22.62
N LEU A 468 0.97 -23.54 21.86
CA LEU A 468 0.75 -24.99 21.88
C LEU A 468 2.02 -25.75 21.48
N SER A 469 2.72 -25.32 20.43
CA SER A 469 3.97 -25.97 20.00
C SER A 469 5.07 -25.92 21.06
N PHE A 470 5.15 -24.82 21.83
CA PHE A 470 6.15 -24.66 22.90
C PHE A 470 5.78 -25.54 24.09
N ILE A 471 4.51 -25.52 24.48
CA ILE A 471 3.99 -26.31 25.58
C ILE A 471 4.16 -27.80 25.30
N GLU A 472 3.74 -28.27 24.12
CA GLU A 472 3.95 -29.65 23.68
C GLU A 472 5.44 -30.02 23.71
N TYR A 473 6.29 -29.19 23.11
CA TYR A 473 7.72 -29.49 23.02
C TYR A 473 8.34 -29.71 24.40
N TRP A 474 8.16 -28.75 25.31
CA TRP A 474 8.79 -28.79 26.62
C TRP A 474 8.16 -29.81 27.56
N LEU A 475 6.84 -30.01 27.53
CA LEU A 475 6.20 -31.09 28.29
C LEU A 475 6.72 -32.45 27.84
N GLU A 476 6.84 -32.68 26.53
CA GLU A 476 7.34 -33.96 26.04
C GLU A 476 8.84 -34.15 26.30
N VAL A 477 9.66 -33.08 26.29
CA VAL A 477 11.05 -33.20 26.72
C VAL A 477 11.13 -33.66 28.19
N LEU A 478 10.21 -33.18 29.04
CA LEU A 478 10.15 -33.56 30.46
C LEU A 478 9.63 -34.99 30.67
N PHE A 479 8.55 -35.38 29.99
CA PHE A 479 7.88 -36.67 30.21
C PHE A 479 8.31 -37.78 29.26
N TRP A 480 8.88 -37.44 28.10
CA TRP A 480 9.38 -38.36 27.07
C TRP A 480 10.78 -37.98 26.56
N PRO A 481 11.84 -38.10 27.38
CA PRO A 481 13.21 -37.72 26.99
C PRO A 481 13.71 -38.45 25.74
N ALA A 482 13.19 -39.63 25.43
CA ALA A 482 13.59 -40.38 24.23
C ALA A 482 13.25 -39.65 22.92
N LYS A 483 12.36 -38.64 22.90
CA LYS A 483 12.07 -37.84 21.69
C LYS A 483 13.32 -37.18 21.10
N VAL A 484 14.29 -36.81 21.95
CA VAL A 484 15.52 -36.13 21.52
C VAL A 484 16.50 -37.05 20.80
N THR A 485 16.15 -38.34 20.63
CA THR A 485 16.94 -39.32 19.89
C THR A 485 16.61 -39.36 18.40
N PHE A 486 15.49 -38.78 17.97
CA PHE A 486 15.00 -38.84 16.59
C PHE A 486 15.65 -37.82 15.65
N LEU A 487 16.99 -37.79 15.62
CA LEU A 487 17.77 -36.82 14.85
C LEU A 487 17.35 -36.71 13.37
N TRP A 488 17.03 -37.84 12.72
CA TRP A 488 16.61 -37.85 11.33
C TRP A 488 15.31 -37.05 11.09
N ILE A 489 14.38 -37.05 12.06
CA ILE A 489 13.15 -36.26 11.99
C ILE A 489 13.50 -34.77 12.14
N ASN A 490 14.35 -34.41 13.11
CA ASN A 490 14.79 -33.02 13.26
C ASN A 490 15.46 -32.49 11.99
N LEU A 491 16.38 -33.26 11.39
CA LEU A 491 17.10 -32.88 10.16
C LEU A 491 16.16 -32.79 8.95
N THR A 492 15.16 -33.68 8.87
CA THR A 492 14.12 -33.60 7.85
C THR A 492 13.29 -32.32 8.02
N GLY A 493 12.87 -32.02 9.25
CA GLY A 493 12.17 -30.77 9.57
C GLY A 493 12.98 -29.53 9.22
N LEU A 494 14.28 -29.52 9.55
CA LEU A 494 15.21 -28.45 9.20
C LEU A 494 15.29 -28.22 7.68
N LEU A 495 15.47 -29.29 6.90
CA LEU A 495 15.51 -29.21 5.44
C LEU A 495 14.20 -28.67 4.86
N ILE A 496 13.06 -29.11 5.42
CA ILE A 496 11.74 -28.63 5.02
C ILE A 496 11.56 -27.14 5.37
N CYS A 497 12.01 -26.68 6.54
CA CYS A 497 12.01 -25.25 6.90
C CYS A 497 12.80 -24.41 5.90
N ILE A 498 14.03 -24.82 5.58
CA ILE A 498 14.89 -24.11 4.63
C ILE A 498 14.23 -24.07 3.25
N ALA A 499 13.72 -25.20 2.78
CA ALA A 499 13.06 -25.29 1.49
C ALA A 499 11.78 -24.44 1.43
N GLY A 500 10.93 -24.51 2.45
CA GLY A 500 9.69 -23.73 2.53
C GLY A 500 9.96 -22.23 2.59
N GLU A 501 10.95 -21.82 3.37
CA GLU A 501 11.38 -20.43 3.48
C GLU A 501 11.91 -19.90 2.15
N ALA A 502 12.81 -20.63 1.50
CA ALA A 502 13.33 -20.27 0.19
C ALA A 502 12.20 -20.20 -0.85
N PHE A 503 11.31 -21.19 -0.87
CA PHE A 503 10.21 -21.25 -1.83
C PHE A 503 9.25 -20.08 -1.69
N ARG A 504 8.94 -19.70 -0.44
CA ARG A 504 8.10 -18.53 -0.15
C ARG A 504 8.77 -17.23 -0.62
N LYS A 505 10.05 -17.03 -0.29
CA LYS A 505 10.76 -15.79 -0.66
C LYS A 505 10.99 -15.70 -2.17
N MET A 506 11.24 -16.82 -2.84
CA MET A 506 11.26 -16.88 -4.31
C MET A 506 9.91 -16.50 -4.92
N ALA A 507 8.79 -16.92 -4.33
CA ALA A 507 7.46 -16.51 -4.79
C ALA A 507 7.26 -14.99 -4.68
N MET A 508 7.57 -14.42 -3.52
CA MET A 508 7.48 -12.98 -3.28
C MET A 508 8.35 -12.19 -4.25
N LEU A 509 9.59 -12.61 -4.46
CA LEU A 509 10.51 -11.97 -5.41
C LEU A 509 10.05 -12.11 -6.86
N THR A 510 9.48 -13.26 -7.23
CA THR A 510 9.02 -13.52 -8.60
C THR A 510 7.75 -12.73 -8.93
N ALA A 511 6.84 -12.59 -7.97
CA ALA A 511 5.62 -11.81 -8.11
C ALA A 511 5.84 -10.30 -7.94
N ALA A 512 6.83 -9.90 -7.13
CA ALA A 512 7.18 -8.52 -6.81
C ALA A 512 5.94 -7.70 -6.43
N ASP A 513 5.63 -6.63 -7.17
CA ASP A 513 4.45 -5.78 -6.91
C ASP A 513 3.10 -6.49 -7.06
N ASN A 514 3.05 -7.65 -7.71
CA ASN A 514 1.84 -8.48 -7.76
C ASN A 514 1.62 -9.28 -6.48
N PHE A 515 2.62 -9.38 -5.60
CA PHE A 515 2.47 -10.02 -4.31
C PHE A 515 1.74 -9.09 -3.32
N SER A 516 0.89 -9.68 -2.49
CA SER A 516 0.24 -9.01 -1.37
C SER A 516 0.01 -10.01 -0.24
N HIS A 517 0.22 -9.59 1.00
CA HIS A 517 -0.10 -10.40 2.19
C HIS A 517 -1.60 -10.53 2.42
N TYR A 518 -2.39 -9.64 1.82
CA TYR A 518 -3.84 -9.65 1.83
C TYR A 518 -4.34 -10.13 0.47
N VAL A 519 -5.46 -10.88 0.46
CA VAL A 519 -6.07 -11.27 -0.82
C VAL A 519 -6.66 -10.02 -1.44
N GLU A 520 -6.16 -9.67 -2.62
CA GLU A 520 -6.66 -8.52 -3.38
C GLU A 520 -7.93 -8.95 -4.12
N HIS A 521 -9.06 -8.34 -3.77
CA HIS A 521 -10.34 -8.58 -4.45
C HIS A 521 -10.63 -7.53 -5.54
N THR A 522 -9.78 -6.52 -5.65
CA THR A 522 -9.83 -5.46 -6.66
C THR A 522 -8.61 -5.55 -7.58
N TRP A 523 -8.83 -5.36 -8.87
CA TRP A 523 -7.77 -5.38 -9.88
C TRP A 523 -7.01 -4.04 -9.90
N ARG A 524 -5.68 -4.08 -9.90
CA ARG A 524 -4.81 -2.90 -10.05
C ARG A 524 -4.14 -2.87 -11.43
N ARG A 525 -3.81 -1.69 -11.95
CA ARG A 525 -3.29 -1.52 -13.32
C ARG A 525 -1.94 -2.21 -13.54
N GLU A 526 -1.18 -2.37 -12.47
CA GLU A 526 0.12 -3.05 -12.45
C GLU A 526 0.00 -4.57 -12.29
N HIS A 527 -1.20 -5.07 -11.93
CA HIS A 527 -1.47 -6.50 -11.80
C HIS A 527 -1.43 -7.20 -13.15
N HIS A 528 -0.46 -8.08 -13.29
CA HIS A 528 -0.34 -8.97 -14.43
C HIS A 528 -0.19 -10.41 -13.95
N LEU A 529 -0.66 -11.34 -14.78
CA LEU A 529 -0.61 -12.76 -14.44
C LEU A 529 0.85 -13.27 -14.48
N VAL A 530 1.38 -13.63 -13.31
CA VAL A 530 2.74 -14.16 -13.18
C VAL A 530 2.71 -15.69 -13.34
N ARG A 531 3.36 -16.19 -14.41
CA ARG A 531 3.47 -17.64 -14.70
C ARG A 531 4.92 -18.15 -14.77
N LYS A 532 5.90 -17.27 -14.58
CA LYS A 532 7.34 -17.57 -14.67
C LYS A 532 7.92 -18.00 -13.32
N GLY A 533 9.11 -18.62 -13.34
CA GLY A 533 9.81 -19.02 -12.12
C GLY A 533 9.01 -20.06 -11.31
N VAL A 534 8.93 -19.88 -9.99
CA VAL A 534 8.20 -20.82 -9.10
C VAL A 534 6.70 -20.91 -9.40
N TYR A 535 6.13 -19.89 -10.04
CA TYR A 535 4.74 -19.92 -10.51
C TYR A 535 4.53 -20.87 -11.72
N ALA A 536 5.59 -21.31 -12.39
CA ALA A 536 5.47 -22.34 -13.42
C ALA A 536 5.23 -23.74 -12.82
N TRP A 537 5.58 -23.96 -11.55
CA TRP A 537 5.48 -25.26 -10.88
C TRP A 537 4.17 -25.41 -10.09
N CYS A 538 3.71 -24.34 -9.47
CA CYS A 538 2.43 -24.29 -8.79
C CYS A 538 1.85 -22.87 -8.79
N ARG A 539 0.52 -22.75 -8.71
CA ARG A 539 -0.17 -21.44 -8.76
C ARG A 539 -0.01 -20.60 -7.49
N HIS A 540 0.18 -21.25 -6.34
CA HIS A 540 0.28 -20.59 -5.04
C HIS A 540 1.61 -20.88 -4.31
N PRO A 541 2.78 -20.57 -4.91
CA PRO A 541 4.07 -20.99 -4.37
C PRO A 541 4.39 -20.37 -3.00
N ALA A 542 3.90 -19.16 -2.72
CA ALA A 542 4.05 -18.53 -1.41
C ALA A 542 3.29 -19.26 -0.29
N TYR A 543 2.13 -19.84 -0.61
CA TYR A 543 1.33 -20.64 0.33
C TYR A 543 1.91 -22.03 0.50
N VAL A 544 2.40 -22.65 -0.58
CA VAL A 544 3.15 -23.91 -0.51
C VAL A 544 4.37 -23.77 0.38
N GLY A 545 5.17 -22.72 0.17
CA GLY A 545 6.35 -22.45 0.99
C GLY A 545 6.00 -22.27 2.47
N TRP A 546 4.93 -21.52 2.77
CA TRP A 546 4.46 -21.33 4.14
C TRP A 546 3.91 -22.61 4.77
N PHE A 547 3.13 -23.39 4.03
CA PHE A 547 2.58 -24.67 4.49
C PHE A 547 3.69 -25.65 4.89
N PHE A 548 4.69 -25.81 4.02
CA PHE A 548 5.81 -26.70 4.32
C PHE A 548 6.72 -26.13 5.39
N TRP A 549 6.98 -24.83 5.41
CA TRP A 549 7.72 -24.19 6.50
C TRP A 549 7.07 -24.47 7.85
N SER A 550 5.75 -24.29 7.97
CA SER A 550 5.04 -24.51 9.24
C SER A 550 5.09 -25.97 9.68
N LEU A 551 4.90 -26.94 8.76
CA LEU A 551 5.11 -28.36 9.05
C LEU A 551 6.56 -28.67 9.46
N GLY A 552 7.53 -28.11 8.72
CA GLY A 552 8.96 -28.28 8.98
C GLY A 552 9.32 -27.86 10.40
N THR A 553 8.74 -26.77 10.90
CA THR A 553 9.00 -26.32 12.28
C THR A 553 8.55 -27.33 13.33
N GLN A 554 7.44 -28.04 13.10
CA GLN A 554 6.93 -29.04 14.05
C GLN A 554 7.68 -30.36 13.97
N LEU A 555 8.13 -30.76 12.77
CA LEU A 555 9.04 -31.89 12.60
C LEU A 555 10.42 -31.61 13.20
N LEU A 556 10.91 -30.37 13.07
CA LEU A 556 12.14 -29.93 13.70
C LEU A 556 12.06 -30.06 15.23
N LEU A 557 10.90 -29.81 15.83
CA LEU A 557 10.66 -30.00 17.26
C LEU A 557 10.27 -31.44 17.64
N VAL A 558 10.02 -32.31 16.66
CA VAL A 558 9.47 -33.67 16.86
C VAL A 558 8.22 -33.60 17.74
N ASN A 559 7.33 -32.66 17.41
CA ASN A 559 6.04 -32.47 18.08
C ASN A 559 4.98 -33.31 17.37
N PRO A 560 4.61 -34.50 17.86
CA PRO A 560 3.67 -35.38 17.18
C PRO A 560 2.28 -34.74 17.02
N LEU A 561 1.74 -34.08 18.06
CA LEU A 561 0.42 -33.45 18.00
C LEU A 561 0.43 -32.24 17.06
N CYS A 562 1.36 -31.30 17.24
CA CYS A 562 1.44 -30.13 16.35
C CYS A 562 1.80 -30.50 14.91
N SER A 563 2.50 -31.61 14.66
CA SER A 563 2.76 -32.10 13.29
C SER A 563 1.48 -32.51 12.56
N PHE A 564 0.37 -32.78 13.26
CA PHE A 564 -0.96 -32.98 12.65
C PHE A 564 -1.81 -31.71 12.69
N VAL A 565 -1.80 -30.99 13.81
CA VAL A 565 -2.64 -29.81 14.00
C VAL A 565 -2.25 -28.67 13.05
N TYR A 566 -0.95 -28.43 12.86
CA TYR A 566 -0.47 -27.33 12.00
C TYR A 566 -0.87 -27.53 10.53
N PRO A 567 -0.59 -28.68 9.89
CA PRO A 567 -1.04 -28.92 8.52
C PRO A 567 -2.56 -28.89 8.38
N LEU A 568 -3.31 -29.38 9.37
CA LEU A 568 -4.77 -29.37 9.31
C LEU A 568 -5.32 -27.93 9.39
N ALA A 569 -4.81 -27.12 10.31
CA ALA A 569 -5.17 -25.70 10.42
C ALA A 569 -4.78 -24.93 9.14
N ALA A 570 -3.57 -25.16 8.64
CA ALA A 570 -3.09 -24.57 7.40
C ALA A 570 -3.94 -25.01 6.19
N TYR A 571 -4.37 -26.27 6.15
CA TYR A 571 -5.25 -26.78 5.10
C TYR A 571 -6.57 -26.01 5.06
N PHE A 572 -7.28 -25.88 6.18
CA PHE A 572 -8.55 -25.14 6.22
C PHE A 572 -8.35 -23.66 5.84
N PHE A 573 -7.32 -23.03 6.40
CA PHE A 573 -6.99 -21.65 6.09
C PHE A 573 -6.71 -21.44 4.60
N PHE A 574 -5.83 -22.25 4.01
CA PHE A 574 -5.48 -22.11 2.60
C PHE A 574 -6.56 -22.60 1.65
N HIS A 575 -7.40 -23.55 2.04
CA HIS A 575 -8.52 -24.01 1.23
C HIS A 575 -9.45 -22.83 0.92
N ASP A 576 -9.92 -22.15 1.96
CA ASP A 576 -10.86 -21.03 1.82
C ASP A 576 -10.19 -19.82 1.17
N ARG A 577 -8.93 -19.56 1.55
CA ARG A 577 -8.15 -18.45 1.01
C ARG A 577 -7.85 -18.62 -0.48
N VAL A 578 -7.35 -19.78 -0.90
CA VAL A 578 -7.05 -20.07 -2.32
C VAL A 578 -8.34 -20.06 -3.14
N TYR A 579 -9.44 -20.59 -2.62
CA TYR A 579 -10.72 -20.53 -3.31
C TYR A 579 -11.17 -19.07 -3.55
N SER A 580 -11.12 -18.23 -2.52
CA SER A 580 -11.50 -16.82 -2.62
C SER A 580 -10.59 -16.04 -3.57
N GLU A 581 -9.28 -16.25 -3.46
CA GLU A 581 -8.28 -15.59 -4.29
C GLU A 581 -8.37 -16.02 -5.75
N GLU A 582 -8.50 -17.32 -6.05
CA GLU A 582 -8.65 -17.77 -7.43
C GLU A 582 -9.95 -17.30 -8.07
N ARG A 583 -11.03 -17.14 -7.29
CA ARG A 583 -12.26 -16.51 -7.80
C ARG A 583 -11.99 -15.08 -8.28
N SER A 584 -11.23 -14.31 -7.51
CA SER A 584 -10.79 -12.97 -7.90
C SER A 584 -9.84 -13.00 -9.10
N LEU A 585 -8.85 -13.90 -9.13
CA LEU A 585 -7.90 -14.03 -10.24
C LEU A 585 -8.58 -14.44 -11.56
N VAL A 586 -9.61 -15.30 -11.51
CA VAL A 586 -10.47 -15.59 -12.67
C VAL A 586 -11.24 -14.35 -13.11
N ALA A 587 -11.77 -13.55 -12.17
CA ALA A 587 -12.43 -12.29 -12.51
C ALA A 587 -11.47 -11.27 -13.14
N PHE A 588 -10.20 -11.24 -12.70
CA PHE A 588 -9.19 -10.30 -13.18
C PHE A 588 -8.63 -10.66 -14.56
N PHE A 589 -8.30 -11.94 -14.77
CA PHE A 589 -7.53 -12.38 -15.94
C PHE A 589 -8.33 -13.31 -16.86
N GLY A 590 -9.57 -13.65 -16.51
CA GLY A 590 -10.49 -14.45 -17.32
C GLY A 590 -9.87 -15.78 -17.77
N ASP A 591 -9.93 -16.03 -19.07
CA ASP A 591 -9.50 -17.29 -19.66
C ASP A 591 -7.98 -17.52 -19.57
N ALA A 592 -7.18 -16.46 -19.42
CA ALA A 592 -5.74 -16.61 -19.20
C ALA A 592 -5.45 -17.31 -17.87
N TYR A 593 -6.21 -16.99 -16.81
CA TYR A 593 -6.09 -17.70 -15.53
C TYR A 593 -6.71 -19.10 -15.59
N ARG A 594 -7.83 -19.27 -16.31
CA ARG A 594 -8.43 -20.62 -16.50
C ARG A 594 -7.48 -21.58 -17.22
N SER A 595 -6.78 -21.12 -18.26
CA SER A 595 -5.74 -21.92 -18.94
C SER A 595 -4.64 -22.30 -17.95
N TYR A 596 -4.20 -21.34 -17.14
CA TYR A 596 -3.21 -21.58 -16.11
C TYR A 596 -3.69 -22.57 -15.03
N GLN A 597 -4.97 -22.53 -14.63
CA GLN A 597 -5.58 -23.51 -13.72
C GLN A 597 -5.55 -24.94 -14.27
N ASN A 598 -5.71 -25.10 -15.59
CA ASN A 598 -5.67 -26.40 -16.26
C ASN A 598 -4.24 -26.95 -16.43
N GLU A 599 -3.26 -26.06 -16.57
CA GLU A 599 -1.88 -26.43 -16.85
C GLU A 599 -1.04 -26.64 -15.59
N VAL A 600 -1.29 -25.87 -14.54
CA VAL A 600 -0.42 -25.81 -13.35
C VAL A 600 -1.25 -26.05 -12.09
N PRO A 601 -0.87 -26.98 -11.19
CA PRO A 601 -1.64 -27.27 -9.98
C PRO A 601 -1.52 -26.13 -8.95
N THR A 602 -2.42 -26.09 -7.95
CA THR A 602 -2.29 -25.17 -6.81
C THR A 602 -0.98 -25.36 -6.05
N GLY A 603 -0.48 -26.60 -6.00
CA GLY A 603 0.71 -27.03 -5.27
C GLY A 603 0.44 -27.48 -3.83
N LEU A 604 -0.77 -27.23 -3.32
CA LEU A 604 -1.17 -27.65 -1.97
C LEU A 604 -1.94 -28.99 -2.02
N PRO A 605 -1.66 -29.93 -1.10
CA PRO A 605 -2.35 -31.22 -1.08
C PRO A 605 -3.85 -31.05 -0.89
N PHE A 606 -4.65 -31.72 -1.75
CA PHE A 606 -6.12 -31.76 -1.68
C PHE A 606 -6.84 -30.41 -1.81
N ILE A 607 -6.16 -29.33 -2.22
CA ILE A 607 -6.77 -28.02 -2.47
C ILE A 607 -6.84 -27.79 -3.98
N HIS A 608 -8.04 -27.83 -4.55
CA HIS A 608 -8.25 -27.68 -5.99
C HIS A 608 -8.36 -26.22 -6.46
N GLY A 609 -8.64 -25.29 -5.54
CA GLY A 609 -8.87 -23.88 -5.83
C GLY A 609 -10.29 -23.60 -6.35
N TYR A 610 -10.47 -22.51 -7.09
CA TYR A 610 -11.79 -22.11 -7.59
C TYR A 610 -12.12 -22.85 -8.88
N VAL A 611 -13.08 -23.77 -8.81
CA VAL A 611 -13.65 -24.46 -9.97
C VAL A 611 -15.06 -23.94 -10.20
N GLU A 612 -15.26 -23.24 -11.32
CA GLU A 612 -16.56 -22.67 -11.67
C GLU A 612 -17.59 -23.80 -11.80
N PRO A 613 -18.77 -23.72 -11.14
CA PRO A 613 -19.79 -24.74 -11.28
C PRO A 613 -20.19 -24.88 -12.74
N ALA A 614 -20.16 -26.10 -13.27
CA ALA A 614 -20.64 -26.35 -14.63
C ALA A 614 -22.05 -25.79 -14.77
N VAL A 615 -22.22 -24.79 -15.63
CA VAL A 615 -23.54 -24.26 -15.98
C VAL A 615 -24.33 -25.45 -16.52
N ARG A 616 -25.29 -25.95 -15.75
CA ARG A 616 -26.30 -26.86 -16.28
C ARG A 616 -26.99 -26.08 -17.38
N ALA A 617 -26.71 -26.43 -18.63
CA ALA A 617 -27.42 -25.92 -19.78
C ALA A 617 -28.92 -26.13 -19.52
N SER A 618 -29.63 -25.05 -19.19
CA SER A 618 -31.07 -25.03 -19.15
C SER A 618 -31.52 -25.33 -20.57
N THR A 619 -31.99 -26.55 -20.75
CA THR A 619 -32.55 -27.01 -22.01
C THR A 619 -33.93 -26.37 -22.15
N ARG A 620 -34.03 -25.50 -23.16
CA ARG A 620 -35.24 -24.91 -23.77
C ARG A 620 -35.95 -23.79 -23.02
#